data_AF-A0A951KJ65-F1
#
_entry.id   AF-A0A951KJ65-F1
#
_cell.length_a   1.000
_cell.length_b   1.000
_cell.length_c   1.000
_cell.angle_alpha   90.00
_cell.angle_beta   90.00
_cell.angle_gamma   90.00
#
_symmetry.space_group_name_H-M   'P 1'
#
loop_
_entity.id
_entity.type
_entity.pdbx_description
1 polymer ?
#
loop_
_entity_poly.entity_id
_entity_poly.type
_entity_poly.pdbx_seq_one_letter_code
_entity_poly.pdbx_strand_id
1 'polypeptide(L)'
;MTNNNETKKIGVIVGREWSWPPAFIEEVNRRNAGVTAEFVKLGGTKMNEPNPYAVIIDRISHEIPYYRTYLKNAALQGTVVINNPFWWSADDKFIGASIADKLGIPHPKTIALPSHSYVEGVVEESLRNLAYPIPWEDHIAHLGGFPVILKPAWGGGFKNVYKLNNYEELYRAYNETGTECMMLQQYIEWEKYARCVCLGQEDILVIKFDANAPWPHRYFVDHNFLTPEEGKLVTEYALKLCRALGYDMNTVEFAIKDGVPYAIDFTNPAPDFDVVSLTEHYFPWVVNKMADLCIDLALGKRKQEKVEARWDRLLEAGMLPIGGEAAPKASTSSRRKSATAEASPETPAAPAKSRRASKAAEASTAEPKKRNRKKTEQSAEVGALNTDSDQVSS
;
A
#
# COMPACT_ATOMS: atom_id res chain seq x y z
N MET A 1 -10.35 -39.40 15.01
CA MET A 1 -9.33 -38.34 15.00
C MET A 1 -8.41 -38.61 13.83
N THR A 2 -8.70 -38.03 12.66
CA THR A 2 -7.81 -38.10 11.50
C THR A 2 -6.70 -37.08 11.69
N ASN A 3 -5.54 -37.53 12.16
CA ASN A 3 -4.30 -36.76 12.13
C ASN A 3 -3.89 -36.57 10.67
N ASN A 4 -4.40 -35.54 9.99
CA ASN A 4 -3.74 -35.03 8.79
C ASN A 4 -2.54 -34.21 9.25
N ASN A 5 -1.44 -34.91 9.53
CA ASN A 5 -0.13 -34.31 9.78
C ASN A 5 0.51 -33.93 8.43
N GLU A 6 -0.26 -33.26 7.58
CA GLU A 6 0.20 -32.80 6.27
C GLU A 6 1.07 -31.57 6.49
N THR A 7 2.35 -31.67 6.13
CA THR A 7 3.32 -30.59 6.27
C THR A 7 2.81 -29.35 5.55
N LYS A 8 2.63 -28.25 6.28
CA LYS A 8 2.15 -27.00 5.69
C LYS A 8 3.24 -26.36 4.84
N LYS A 9 2.85 -25.65 3.78
CA LYS A 9 3.77 -24.98 2.87
C LYS A 9 3.70 -23.46 2.97
N ILE A 10 4.85 -22.82 2.93
CA ILE A 10 5.04 -21.38 2.72
C ILE A 10 5.56 -21.18 1.28
N GLY A 11 4.85 -20.39 0.50
CA GLY A 11 5.24 -20.03 -0.86
C GLY A 11 5.96 -18.68 -0.90
N VAL A 12 7.02 -18.58 -1.70
CA VAL A 12 7.67 -17.30 -2.01
C VAL A 12 7.48 -16.96 -3.49
N ILE A 13 6.82 -15.84 -3.78
CA ILE A 13 6.75 -15.25 -5.13
C ILE A 13 7.77 -14.12 -5.19
N VAL A 14 8.71 -14.19 -6.12
CA VAL A 14 9.87 -13.31 -6.17
C VAL A 14 10.21 -12.85 -7.58
N GLY A 15 10.81 -11.65 -7.67
CA GLY A 15 11.41 -11.10 -8.88
C GLY A 15 12.91 -11.43 -9.00
N ARG A 16 13.72 -10.41 -9.27
CA ARG A 16 15.17 -10.53 -9.49
C ARG A 16 16.02 -10.58 -8.20
N GLU A 17 15.44 -10.26 -7.04
CA GLU A 17 16.14 -10.35 -5.76
C GLU A 17 16.59 -11.80 -5.50
N TRP A 18 17.77 -11.96 -4.88
CA TRP A 18 18.36 -13.29 -4.73
C TRP A 18 18.98 -13.60 -3.39
N SER A 19 19.50 -12.64 -2.62
CA SER A 19 20.14 -12.97 -1.35
C SER A 19 19.12 -13.41 -0.28
N TRP A 20 18.02 -12.68 -0.10
CA TRP A 20 16.99 -12.98 0.90
C TRP A 20 16.13 -14.23 0.62
N PRO A 21 15.55 -14.44 -0.58
CA PRO A 21 14.61 -15.53 -0.81
C PRO A 21 15.15 -16.95 -0.50
N PRO A 22 16.32 -17.38 -1.00
CA PRO A 22 16.88 -18.68 -0.66
C PRO A 22 17.30 -18.76 0.81
N ALA A 23 17.84 -17.70 1.40
CA ALA A 23 18.20 -17.67 2.83
C ALA A 23 16.97 -17.84 3.73
N PHE A 24 15.86 -17.19 3.41
CA PHE A 24 14.58 -17.39 4.08
C PHE A 24 14.07 -18.83 3.93
N ILE A 25 14.08 -19.37 2.71
CA ILE A 25 13.64 -20.76 2.44
C ILE A 25 14.47 -21.76 3.24
N GLU A 26 15.80 -21.62 3.22
CA GLU A 26 16.72 -22.46 3.97
C GLU A 26 16.46 -22.36 5.47
N GLU A 27 16.32 -21.14 6.00
CA GLU A 27 16.08 -20.92 7.43
C GLU A 27 14.78 -21.56 7.91
N VAL A 28 13.68 -21.42 7.16
CA VAL A 28 12.41 -22.10 7.48
C VAL A 28 12.58 -23.62 7.48
N ASN A 29 13.17 -24.16 6.42
CA ASN A 29 13.31 -25.61 6.26
C ASN A 29 14.25 -26.23 7.31
N ARG A 30 15.33 -25.53 7.67
CA ARG A 30 16.30 -25.95 8.69
C ARG A 30 15.68 -26.06 10.10
N ARG A 31 14.66 -25.26 10.41
CA ARG A 31 13.99 -25.26 11.72
C ARG A 31 13.15 -26.50 11.98
N ASN A 32 12.82 -27.30 10.95
CA ASN A 32 12.03 -28.54 11.09
C ASN A 32 10.73 -28.37 11.90
N ALA A 33 10.06 -27.22 11.74
CA ALA A 33 8.90 -26.82 12.55
C ALA A 33 7.55 -27.42 12.08
N GLY A 34 7.57 -28.48 11.28
CA GLY A 34 6.36 -29.03 10.63
C GLY A 34 5.84 -28.17 9.47
N VAL A 35 6.67 -27.28 8.94
CA VAL A 35 6.38 -26.37 7.82
C VAL A 35 7.58 -26.39 6.87
N THR A 36 7.33 -26.34 5.55
CA THR A 36 8.37 -26.16 4.54
C THR A 36 8.16 -24.89 3.74
N ALA A 37 9.23 -24.30 3.24
CA ALA A 37 9.20 -23.16 2.31
C ALA A 37 9.76 -23.54 0.94
N GLU A 38 9.17 -22.99 -0.12
CA GLU A 38 9.61 -23.16 -1.50
C GLU A 38 9.21 -21.97 -2.38
N PHE A 39 9.85 -21.83 -3.54
CA PHE A 39 9.37 -20.91 -4.57
C PHE A 39 8.03 -21.39 -5.12
N VAL A 40 7.08 -20.47 -5.28
CA VAL A 40 5.81 -20.76 -5.95
C VAL A 40 6.05 -20.97 -7.44
N LYS A 41 5.45 -22.02 -8.02
CA LYS A 41 5.50 -22.32 -9.46
C LYS A 41 4.09 -22.28 -10.05
N LEU A 42 3.88 -21.43 -11.06
CA LEU A 42 2.56 -21.18 -11.67
C LEU A 42 2.63 -21.37 -13.18
N GLY A 43 1.66 -22.10 -13.75
CA GLY A 43 1.51 -22.33 -15.19
C GLY A 43 0.22 -21.75 -15.79
N GLY A 44 -0.44 -20.87 -15.04
CA GLY A 44 -1.85 -20.51 -15.22
C GLY A 44 -2.66 -20.99 -14.02
N THR A 45 -3.72 -20.25 -13.69
CA THR A 45 -4.55 -20.53 -12.51
C THR A 45 -6.01 -20.68 -12.89
N LYS A 46 -6.60 -21.84 -12.57
CA LYS A 46 -8.04 -22.06 -12.73
C LYS A 46 -8.78 -21.42 -11.56
N MET A 47 -9.98 -20.91 -11.85
CA MET A 47 -10.86 -20.35 -10.81
C MET A 47 -11.09 -21.38 -9.71
N ASN A 48 -10.82 -20.99 -8.45
CA ASN A 48 -10.96 -21.83 -7.26
C ASN A 48 -10.18 -23.16 -7.31
N GLU A 49 -9.07 -23.23 -8.07
CA GLU A 49 -8.17 -24.37 -7.92
C GLU A 49 -7.56 -24.38 -6.51
N PRO A 50 -7.48 -25.56 -5.86
CA PRO A 50 -6.93 -25.66 -4.52
C PRO A 50 -5.54 -25.05 -4.42
N ASN A 51 -5.36 -24.14 -3.46
CA ASN A 51 -4.05 -23.57 -3.16
C ASN A 51 -3.28 -24.48 -2.17
N PRO A 52 -2.06 -24.94 -2.49
CA PRO A 52 -1.30 -25.83 -1.61
C PRO A 52 -0.56 -25.11 -0.48
N TYR A 53 -0.60 -23.78 -0.42
CA TYR A 53 0.14 -22.97 0.54
C TYR A 53 -0.75 -22.46 1.67
N ALA A 54 -0.24 -22.56 2.90
CA ALA A 54 -0.84 -21.94 4.07
C ALA A 54 -0.52 -20.44 4.13
N VAL A 55 0.69 -20.07 3.72
CA VAL A 55 1.17 -18.67 3.66
C VAL A 55 1.87 -18.44 2.32
N ILE A 56 1.69 -17.28 1.70
CA ILE A 56 2.47 -16.84 0.55
C ILE A 56 3.06 -15.46 0.83
N ILE A 57 4.35 -15.29 0.54
CA ILE A 57 5.05 -14.00 0.58
C ILE A 57 5.11 -13.45 -0.84
N ASP A 58 4.55 -12.27 -1.03
CA ASP A 58 4.51 -11.51 -2.26
C ASP A 58 5.60 -10.45 -2.27
N ARG A 59 6.57 -10.61 -3.17
CA ARG A 59 7.69 -9.68 -3.33
C ARG A 59 7.66 -8.90 -4.64
N ILE A 60 6.72 -9.18 -5.56
CA ILE A 60 6.84 -8.73 -6.96
C ILE A 60 5.52 -8.53 -7.70
N SER A 61 4.37 -8.84 -7.11
CA SER A 61 3.10 -8.76 -7.86
C SER A 61 2.68 -7.35 -8.29
N HIS A 62 3.33 -6.31 -7.74
CA HIS A 62 3.16 -4.92 -8.17
C HIS A 62 3.73 -4.66 -9.58
N GLU A 63 4.67 -5.49 -10.05
CA GLU A 63 5.22 -5.39 -11.41
C GLU A 63 4.58 -6.39 -12.38
N ILE A 64 4.08 -7.52 -11.88
CA ILE A 64 3.55 -8.63 -12.70
C ILE A 64 2.08 -8.86 -12.36
N PRO A 65 1.13 -8.31 -13.15
CA PRO A 65 -0.30 -8.36 -12.84
C PRO A 65 -0.87 -9.77 -12.61
N TYR A 66 -0.33 -10.77 -13.32
CA TYR A 66 -0.75 -12.17 -13.15
C TYR A 66 -0.56 -12.67 -11.72
N TYR A 67 0.58 -12.35 -11.08
CA TYR A 67 0.83 -12.77 -9.70
C TYR A 67 -0.19 -12.15 -8.74
N ARG A 68 -0.58 -10.89 -8.96
CA ARG A 68 -1.59 -10.24 -8.12
C ARG A 68 -2.94 -10.94 -8.22
N THR A 69 -3.34 -11.37 -9.43
CA THR A 69 -4.55 -12.15 -9.66
C THR A 69 -4.50 -13.50 -8.94
N TYR A 70 -3.39 -14.23 -9.06
CA TYR A 70 -3.20 -15.50 -8.34
C TYR A 70 -3.29 -15.32 -6.82
N LEU A 71 -2.62 -14.30 -6.27
CA LEU A 71 -2.60 -14.03 -4.83
C LEU A 71 -3.97 -13.66 -4.28
N LYS A 72 -4.79 -12.89 -5.01
CA LYS A 72 -6.19 -12.62 -4.63
C LYS A 72 -7.02 -13.91 -4.61
N ASN A 73 -6.85 -14.79 -5.59
CA ASN A 73 -7.51 -16.10 -5.63
C ASN A 73 -7.04 -17.03 -4.49
N ALA A 74 -5.76 -16.99 -4.12
CA ALA A 74 -5.22 -17.71 -2.97
C ALA A 74 -5.82 -17.20 -1.65
N ALA A 75 -5.82 -15.88 -1.46
CA ALA A 75 -6.37 -15.24 -0.27
C ALA A 75 -7.87 -15.53 -0.09
N LEU A 76 -8.64 -15.56 -1.19
CA LEU A 76 -10.06 -15.93 -1.18
C LEU A 76 -10.29 -17.36 -0.66
N GLN A 77 -9.33 -18.27 -0.89
CA GLN A 77 -9.40 -19.66 -0.44
C GLN A 77 -8.84 -19.87 0.98
N GLY A 78 -8.45 -18.78 1.67
CA GLY A 78 -7.98 -18.81 3.05
C GLY A 78 -6.46 -18.87 3.22
N THR A 79 -5.68 -18.82 2.13
CA THR A 79 -4.22 -18.66 2.21
C THR A 79 -3.90 -17.28 2.81
N VAL A 80 -3.02 -17.23 3.82
CA VAL A 80 -2.50 -15.96 4.33
C VAL A 80 -1.51 -15.41 3.31
N VAL A 81 -1.65 -14.15 2.90
CA VAL A 81 -0.74 -13.54 1.92
C VAL A 81 -0.09 -12.31 2.53
N ILE A 82 1.25 -12.26 2.51
CA ILE A 82 2.06 -11.16 3.01
C ILE A 82 2.64 -10.40 1.82
N ASN A 83 2.28 -9.15 1.54
CA ASN A 83 1.20 -8.39 2.17
C ASN A 83 -0.16 -8.73 1.58
N ASN A 84 -1.23 -8.35 2.29
CA ASN A 84 -2.60 -8.56 1.82
C ASN A 84 -2.76 -8.02 0.38
N PRO A 85 -3.15 -8.85 -0.59
CA PRO A 85 -3.11 -8.49 -2.01
C PRO A 85 -4.27 -7.56 -2.40
N PHE A 86 -5.32 -7.45 -1.57
CA PHE A 86 -6.40 -6.49 -1.78
C PHE A 86 -5.98 -5.11 -1.30
N TRP A 87 -5.40 -5.02 -0.09
CA TRP A 87 -4.91 -3.76 0.44
C TRP A 87 -3.81 -3.16 -0.42
N TRP A 88 -2.79 -3.94 -0.78
CA TRP A 88 -1.71 -3.48 -1.65
C TRP A 88 -2.15 -3.27 -3.12
N SER A 89 -3.44 -3.41 -3.46
CA SER A 89 -3.98 -2.93 -4.74
C SER A 89 -4.72 -1.60 -4.61
N ALA A 90 -5.07 -1.22 -3.39
CA ALA A 90 -5.90 -0.06 -3.07
C ALA A 90 -5.10 1.07 -2.42
N ASP A 91 -3.88 0.80 -1.97
CA ASP A 91 -3.01 1.77 -1.31
C ASP A 91 -2.46 2.82 -2.28
N ASP A 92 -2.21 4.00 -1.74
CA ASP A 92 -1.50 5.09 -2.40
C ASP A 92 -0.84 6.00 -1.35
N LYS A 93 0.18 6.74 -1.77
CA LYS A 93 0.97 7.61 -0.86
C LYS A 93 0.14 8.76 -0.29
N PHE A 94 -0.87 9.25 -0.99
CA PHE A 94 -1.68 10.40 -0.57
C PHE A 94 -2.70 10.02 0.50
N ILE A 95 -3.35 8.87 0.38
CA ILE A 95 -4.15 8.30 1.46
C ILE A 95 -3.26 7.94 2.66
N GLY A 96 -2.06 7.39 2.41
CA GLY A 96 -1.06 7.20 3.45
C GLY A 96 -0.78 8.50 4.23
N ALA A 97 -0.51 9.60 3.54
CA ALA A 97 -0.30 10.92 4.13
C ALA A 97 -1.48 11.38 5.00
N SER A 98 -2.71 11.20 4.51
CA SER A 98 -3.94 11.56 5.22
C SER A 98 -4.15 10.71 6.49
N ILE A 99 -3.76 9.43 6.44
CA ILE A 99 -3.79 8.54 7.61
C ILE A 99 -2.76 8.96 8.65
N ALA A 100 -1.54 9.30 8.23
CA ALA A 100 -0.49 9.78 9.14
C ALA A 100 -0.96 11.03 9.92
N ASP A 101 -1.50 12.03 9.21
CA ASP A 101 -2.06 13.25 9.82
C ASP A 101 -3.17 12.94 10.83
N LYS A 102 -4.15 12.10 10.45
CA LYS A 102 -5.23 11.68 11.36
C LYS A 102 -4.74 10.93 12.60
N LEU A 103 -3.62 10.22 12.50
CA LEU A 103 -3.00 9.51 13.61
C LEU A 103 -2.13 10.43 14.48
N GLY A 104 -2.00 11.72 14.14
CA GLY A 104 -1.12 12.67 14.82
C GLY A 104 0.36 12.36 14.61
N ILE A 105 0.71 11.69 13.51
CA ILE A 105 2.08 11.40 13.14
C ILE A 105 2.57 12.53 12.23
N PRO A 106 3.67 13.23 12.57
CA PRO A 106 4.20 14.29 11.72
C PRO A 106 4.47 13.76 10.30
N HIS A 107 3.92 14.45 9.31
CA HIS A 107 4.07 14.15 7.89
C HIS A 107 4.28 15.49 7.16
N PRO A 108 5.10 15.55 6.10
CA PRO A 108 5.22 16.78 5.33
C PRO A 108 3.86 17.13 4.69
N LYS A 109 3.51 18.41 4.68
CA LYS A 109 2.28 18.86 4.02
C LYS A 109 2.26 18.35 2.58
N THR A 110 1.09 17.91 2.12
CA THR A 110 0.96 17.16 0.88
C THR A 110 -0.31 17.54 0.13
N ILE A 111 -0.22 17.68 -1.19
CA ILE A 111 -1.31 17.99 -2.11
C ILE A 111 -1.28 16.99 -3.26
N ALA A 112 -2.38 16.30 -3.55
CA ALA A 112 -2.54 15.54 -4.80
C ALA A 112 -2.95 16.48 -5.93
N LEU A 113 -2.40 16.27 -7.12
CA LEU A 113 -2.64 17.07 -8.32
C LEU A 113 -3.50 16.31 -9.33
N PRO A 114 -4.37 17.01 -10.08
CA PRO A 114 -4.89 16.46 -11.33
C PRO A 114 -3.73 16.07 -12.27
N SER A 115 -3.87 14.97 -13.02
CA SER A 115 -2.87 14.56 -14.02
C SER A 115 -2.73 15.60 -15.13
N HIS A 116 -1.53 15.74 -15.69
CA HIS A 116 -1.28 16.65 -16.81
C HIS A 116 -2.01 16.20 -18.08
N SER A 117 -2.01 14.90 -18.35
CA SER A 117 -2.66 14.27 -19.50
C SER A 117 -3.60 13.15 -19.06
N TYR A 118 -4.43 12.67 -19.99
CA TYR A 118 -5.44 11.65 -19.69
C TYR A 118 -5.38 10.51 -20.71
N VAL A 119 -5.85 9.34 -20.30
CA VAL A 119 -5.97 8.17 -21.18
C VAL A 119 -6.97 8.43 -22.32
N GLU A 120 -6.84 7.66 -23.40
CA GLU A 120 -7.73 7.75 -24.55
C GLU A 120 -9.21 7.61 -24.15
N GLY A 121 -10.06 8.46 -24.74
CA GLY A 121 -11.50 8.49 -24.46
C GLY A 121 -11.92 9.49 -23.37
N VAL A 122 -10.98 10.05 -22.61
CA VAL A 122 -11.27 11.19 -21.71
C VAL A 122 -11.44 12.46 -22.56
N VAL A 123 -12.60 13.10 -22.41
CA VAL A 123 -12.98 14.33 -23.12
C VAL A 123 -13.18 15.49 -22.13
N GLU A 124 -13.31 16.73 -22.62
CA GLU A 124 -13.53 17.94 -21.80
C GLU A 124 -14.67 17.75 -20.78
N GLU A 125 -15.78 17.14 -21.20
CA GLU A 125 -16.93 16.84 -20.36
C GLU A 125 -16.59 15.93 -19.18
N SER A 126 -15.56 15.09 -19.29
CA SER A 126 -15.10 14.22 -18.20
C SER A 126 -14.35 15.01 -17.11
N LEU A 127 -13.80 16.17 -17.46
CA LEU A 127 -12.94 16.99 -16.60
C LEU A 127 -13.70 18.12 -15.88
N ARG A 128 -15.04 18.17 -15.99
CA ARG A 128 -15.89 19.25 -15.43
C ARG A 128 -15.77 19.49 -13.92
N ASN A 129 -15.20 18.54 -13.18
CA ASN A 129 -14.98 18.64 -11.74
C ASN A 129 -13.60 19.21 -11.39
N LEU A 130 -12.73 19.46 -12.38
CA LEU A 130 -11.40 20.03 -12.19
C LEU A 130 -11.46 21.55 -12.34
N ALA A 131 -10.80 22.24 -11.41
CA ALA A 131 -10.55 23.67 -11.55
C ALA A 131 -9.41 23.91 -12.55
N TYR A 132 -9.55 24.91 -13.41
CA TYR A 132 -8.52 25.36 -14.33
C TYR A 132 -8.38 26.90 -14.29
N PRO A 133 -7.16 27.46 -14.26
CA PRO A 133 -5.88 26.75 -14.11
C PRO A 133 -5.75 26.09 -12.72
N ILE A 134 -4.79 25.16 -12.58
CA ILE A 134 -4.40 24.65 -11.27
C ILE A 134 -3.90 25.85 -10.44
N PRO A 135 -4.37 26.03 -9.19
CA PRO A 135 -3.99 27.18 -8.36
C PRO A 135 -2.61 26.96 -7.74
N TRP A 136 -1.57 27.04 -8.57
CA TRP A 136 -0.19 26.72 -8.20
C TRP A 136 0.33 27.57 -7.03
N GLU A 137 0.03 28.87 -7.02
CA GLU A 137 0.47 29.79 -5.97
C GLU A 137 -0.12 29.41 -4.62
N ASP A 138 -1.40 29.05 -4.56
CA ASP A 138 -2.07 28.61 -3.33
C ASP A 138 -1.48 27.28 -2.84
N HIS A 139 -1.19 26.36 -3.76
CA HIS A 139 -0.54 25.09 -3.43
C HIS A 139 0.86 25.30 -2.83
N ILE A 140 1.71 26.10 -3.47
CA ILE A 140 3.05 26.39 -2.97
C ILE A 140 3.00 27.14 -1.62
N ALA A 141 2.08 28.10 -1.47
CA ALA A 141 1.88 28.80 -0.20
C ALA A 141 1.46 27.84 0.92
N HIS A 142 0.54 26.91 0.64
CA HIS A 142 0.11 25.89 1.60
C HIS A 142 1.30 25.03 2.09
N LEU A 143 2.17 24.61 1.16
CA LEU A 143 3.35 23.79 1.44
C LEU A 143 4.46 24.53 2.19
N GLY A 144 4.38 25.86 2.28
CA GLY A 144 5.37 26.70 2.96
C GLY A 144 6.46 27.26 2.04
N GLY A 145 6.24 27.24 0.73
CA GLY A 145 7.21 27.71 -0.27
C GLY A 145 8.11 26.59 -0.83
N PHE A 146 9.03 27.00 -1.71
CA PHE A 146 10.06 26.12 -2.24
C PHE A 146 11.22 25.92 -1.25
N PRO A 147 11.96 24.80 -1.32
CA PRO A 147 11.77 23.70 -2.25
C PRO A 147 10.60 22.76 -1.90
N VAL A 148 10.07 22.09 -2.92
CA VAL A 148 9.02 21.06 -2.79
C VAL A 148 9.42 19.79 -3.53
N ILE A 149 8.82 18.67 -3.15
CA ILE A 149 8.98 17.39 -3.85
C ILE A 149 7.74 17.12 -4.70
N LEU A 150 7.93 16.87 -6.00
CA LEU A 150 6.91 16.32 -6.88
C LEU A 150 7.18 14.83 -7.07
N LYS A 151 6.19 13.98 -6.78
CA LYS A 151 6.32 12.51 -6.94
C LYS A 151 4.99 11.85 -7.30
N PRO A 152 4.98 10.65 -7.89
CA PRO A 152 3.73 9.95 -8.19
C PRO A 152 3.05 9.43 -6.93
N ALA A 153 1.71 9.48 -6.90
CA ALA A 153 0.90 8.94 -5.80
C ALA A 153 1.04 7.40 -5.69
N TRP A 154 1.30 6.72 -6.81
CA TRP A 154 1.51 5.27 -6.88
C TRP A 154 2.96 4.91 -7.23
N GLY A 155 3.29 3.62 -7.15
CA GLY A 155 4.61 3.10 -7.54
C GLY A 155 5.73 3.36 -6.54
N GLY A 156 6.95 2.98 -6.91
CA GLY A 156 8.14 3.05 -6.07
C GLY A 156 9.43 3.14 -6.90
N GLY A 157 10.59 3.05 -6.23
CA GLY A 157 11.89 3.01 -6.88
C GLY A 157 12.40 4.35 -7.40
N PHE A 158 12.00 5.47 -6.78
CA PHE A 158 12.45 6.84 -7.11
C PHE A 158 12.16 7.32 -8.55
N LYS A 159 11.32 6.62 -9.31
CA LYS A 159 10.89 7.05 -10.65
C LYS A 159 10.05 8.32 -10.54
N ASN A 160 10.36 9.31 -11.37
CA ASN A 160 9.65 10.60 -11.47
C ASN A 160 9.53 11.36 -10.14
N VAL A 161 10.57 11.29 -9.29
CA VAL A 161 10.68 12.07 -8.06
C VAL A 161 11.59 13.27 -8.29
N TYR A 162 11.05 14.48 -8.12
CA TYR A 162 11.75 15.74 -8.40
C TYR A 162 11.82 16.60 -7.15
N LYS A 163 13.00 17.15 -6.85
CA LYS A 163 13.15 18.28 -5.93
C LYS A 163 13.12 19.57 -6.74
N LEU A 164 12.11 20.39 -6.49
CA LEU A 164 11.80 21.59 -7.28
C LEU A 164 12.04 22.82 -6.42
N ASN A 165 12.71 23.83 -6.98
CA ASN A 165 13.15 25.03 -6.28
C ASN A 165 12.40 26.29 -6.71
N ASN A 166 11.62 26.22 -7.79
CA ASN A 166 10.89 27.35 -8.36
C ASN A 166 9.75 26.85 -9.28
N TYR A 167 8.92 27.78 -9.73
CA TYR A 167 7.79 27.47 -10.61
C TYR A 167 8.21 26.95 -11.99
N GLU A 168 9.33 27.39 -12.54
CA GLU A 168 9.79 26.93 -13.86
C GLU A 168 10.13 25.43 -13.83
N GLU A 169 10.87 24.99 -12.80
CA GLU A 169 11.16 23.58 -12.56
C GLU A 169 9.87 22.78 -12.35
N LEU A 170 8.91 23.32 -11.60
CA LEU A 170 7.61 22.69 -11.36
C LEU A 170 6.84 22.47 -12.66
N TYR A 171 6.71 23.49 -13.50
CA TYR A 171 5.96 23.38 -14.75
C TYR A 171 6.62 22.40 -15.71
N ARG A 172 7.95 22.45 -15.82
CA ARG A 172 8.70 21.50 -16.66
C ARG A 172 8.48 20.07 -16.18
N ALA A 173 8.72 19.80 -14.90
CA ALA A 173 8.57 18.46 -14.35
C ALA A 173 7.12 17.96 -14.47
N TYR A 174 6.12 18.77 -14.12
CA TYR A 174 4.70 18.39 -14.22
C TYR A 174 4.27 18.06 -15.65
N ASN A 175 4.73 18.82 -16.65
CA ASN A 175 4.37 18.55 -18.05
C ASN A 175 4.95 17.23 -18.57
N GLU A 176 6.05 16.74 -17.97
CA GLU A 176 6.68 15.47 -18.32
C GLU A 176 5.99 14.25 -17.71
N THR A 177 5.08 14.42 -16.73
CA THR A 177 4.49 13.28 -15.98
C THR A 177 3.30 12.63 -16.68
N GLY A 178 2.81 13.22 -17.77
CA GLY A 178 1.74 12.65 -18.59
C GLY A 178 0.49 12.29 -17.79
N THR A 179 0.12 11.00 -17.79
CA THR A 179 -1.12 10.50 -17.17
C THR A 179 -0.99 10.19 -15.68
N GLU A 180 0.21 10.25 -15.11
CA GLU A 180 0.43 9.96 -13.69
C GLU A 180 -0.28 11.00 -12.79
N CYS A 181 -0.93 10.51 -11.74
CA CYS A 181 -1.39 11.39 -10.67
C CYS A 181 -0.19 11.71 -9.78
N MET A 182 0.16 12.98 -9.75
CA MET A 182 1.30 13.47 -8.98
C MET A 182 0.85 14.05 -7.64
N MET A 183 1.78 14.13 -6.69
CA MET A 183 1.61 14.84 -5.44
C MET A 183 2.76 15.83 -5.24
N LEU A 184 2.42 17.04 -4.81
CA LEU A 184 3.37 18.01 -4.27
C LEU A 184 3.46 17.82 -2.76
N GLN A 185 4.69 17.80 -2.26
CA GLN A 185 4.98 17.57 -0.86
C GLN A 185 6.01 18.58 -0.36
N GLN A 186 5.80 19.09 0.85
CA GLN A 186 6.75 19.96 1.53
C GLN A 186 8.10 19.26 1.64
N TYR A 187 9.18 19.96 1.29
CA TYR A 187 10.51 19.45 1.56
C TYR A 187 10.85 19.65 3.04
N ILE A 188 11.26 18.58 3.70
CA ILE A 188 11.83 18.64 5.05
C ILE A 188 13.35 18.65 4.87
N GLU A 189 14.02 19.69 5.33
CA GLU A 189 15.48 19.72 5.42
C GLU A 189 15.90 19.02 6.72
N TRP A 190 16.28 17.74 6.61
CA TRP A 190 16.52 16.87 7.75
C TRP A 190 17.98 16.86 8.20
N GLU A 191 18.19 16.52 9.47
CA GLU A 191 19.50 16.34 10.09
C GLU A 191 19.90 14.86 10.16
N LYS A 192 18.90 14.01 10.44
CA LYS A 192 19.03 12.55 10.52
C LYS A 192 17.94 11.92 9.67
N TYR A 193 18.22 10.71 9.21
CA TYR A 193 17.28 9.98 8.38
C TYR A 193 17.29 8.51 8.81
N ALA A 194 16.11 7.99 9.11
CA ALA A 194 15.92 6.64 9.61
C ALA A 194 15.04 5.85 8.63
N ARG A 195 15.41 4.60 8.38
CA ARG A 195 14.56 3.61 7.71
C ARG A 195 14.26 2.48 8.68
N CYS A 196 12.99 2.17 8.85
CA CYS A 196 12.51 1.15 9.77
C CYS A 196 12.00 -0.04 8.97
N VAL A 197 12.62 -1.21 9.12
CA VAL A 197 12.02 -2.47 8.64
C VAL A 197 10.96 -2.90 9.64
N CYS A 198 9.73 -3.11 9.16
CA CYS A 198 8.57 -3.43 9.97
C CYS A 198 8.03 -4.79 9.59
N LEU A 199 8.06 -5.75 10.52
CA LEU A 199 7.65 -7.13 10.28
C LEU A 199 6.55 -7.56 11.25
N GLY A 200 5.51 -8.19 10.71
CA GLY A 200 4.34 -8.68 11.43
C GLY A 200 3.61 -7.60 12.22
N GLN A 201 3.74 -6.31 11.90
CA GLN A 201 3.12 -5.23 12.70
C GLN A 201 3.49 -5.27 14.20
N GLU A 202 4.71 -5.75 14.51
CA GLU A 202 5.23 -5.92 15.87
C GLU A 202 6.73 -5.62 15.95
N ASP A 203 7.52 -6.26 15.09
CA ASP A 203 8.96 -6.13 15.09
C ASP A 203 9.40 -4.94 14.24
N ILE A 204 10.13 -4.01 14.85
CA ILE A 204 10.66 -2.81 14.20
C ILE A 204 12.18 -2.82 14.33
N LEU A 205 12.87 -2.81 13.19
CA LEU A 205 14.31 -2.61 13.12
C LEU A 205 14.60 -1.22 12.55
N VAL A 206 15.08 -0.31 13.41
CA VAL A 206 15.46 1.06 13.03
C VAL A 206 16.90 1.06 12.52
N ILE A 207 17.11 1.59 11.32
CA ILE A 207 18.41 1.62 10.63
C ILE A 207 18.72 3.05 10.20
N LYS A 208 19.96 3.49 10.41
CA LYS A 208 20.45 4.74 9.82
C LYS A 208 20.51 4.59 8.31
N PHE A 209 19.86 5.51 7.61
CA PHE A 209 19.73 5.44 6.16
C PHE A 209 20.08 6.78 5.52
N ASP A 210 20.67 6.77 4.34
CA ASP A 210 20.87 7.97 3.52
C ASP A 210 20.31 7.76 2.11
N ALA A 211 19.21 8.45 1.80
CA ALA A 211 18.56 8.38 0.50
C ALA A 211 19.42 8.98 -0.63
N ASN A 212 20.38 9.87 -0.30
CA ASN A 212 21.26 10.51 -1.26
C ASN A 212 22.53 9.68 -1.54
N ALA A 213 22.85 8.72 -0.68
CA ALA A 213 23.98 7.83 -0.91
C ALA A 213 23.73 6.93 -2.15
N PRO A 214 24.79 6.56 -2.89
CA PRO A 214 24.66 5.70 -4.05
C PRO A 214 24.11 4.33 -3.63
N TRP A 215 23.16 3.80 -4.40
CA TRP A 215 22.76 2.40 -4.23
C TRP A 215 23.95 1.48 -4.55
N PRO A 216 24.19 0.39 -3.79
CA PRO A 216 23.40 -0.12 -2.64
C PRO A 216 23.80 0.43 -1.26
N HIS A 217 24.79 1.33 -1.18
CA HIS A 217 25.43 1.79 0.07
C HIS A 217 24.63 2.86 0.82
N ARG A 218 23.35 2.59 1.10
CA ARG A 218 22.43 3.52 1.77
C ARG A 218 22.16 3.19 3.23
N TYR A 219 22.51 1.99 3.69
CA TYR A 219 22.27 1.55 5.06
C TYR A 219 23.58 1.58 5.84
N PHE A 220 23.52 2.11 7.06
CA PHE A 220 24.69 2.29 7.91
C PHE A 220 24.47 1.62 9.26
N VAL A 221 25.48 0.88 9.71
CA VAL A 221 25.51 0.31 11.06
C VAL A 221 25.95 1.41 12.03
N ASP A 222 24.98 2.08 12.63
CA ASP A 222 25.19 3.12 13.64
C ASP A 222 23.99 3.09 14.59
N HIS A 223 24.21 2.66 15.83
CA HIS A 223 23.15 2.53 16.83
C HIS A 223 22.93 3.81 17.66
N ASN A 224 23.76 4.84 17.48
CA ASN A 224 23.73 6.05 18.30
C ASN A 224 23.35 7.30 17.48
N PHE A 225 22.87 7.14 16.24
CA PHE A 225 22.51 8.26 15.37
C PHE A 225 21.23 8.99 15.80
N LEU A 226 20.37 8.32 16.58
CA LEU A 226 19.19 8.90 17.21
C LEU A 226 19.41 9.06 18.71
N THR A 227 18.83 10.11 19.28
CA THR A 227 18.62 10.23 20.73
C THR A 227 17.60 9.17 21.19
N PRO A 228 17.56 8.83 22.49
CA PRO A 228 16.57 7.89 23.02
C PRO A 228 15.11 8.31 22.72
N GLU A 229 14.81 9.61 22.81
CA GLU A 229 13.49 10.16 22.54
C GLU A 229 13.11 10.06 21.06
N GLU A 230 14.01 10.43 20.14
CA GLU A 230 13.80 10.27 18.70
C GLU A 230 13.60 8.80 18.33
N GLY A 231 14.44 7.91 18.86
CA GLY A 231 14.36 6.47 18.60
C GLY A 231 13.01 5.89 19.04
N LYS A 232 12.53 6.27 20.23
CA LYS A 232 11.21 5.88 20.73
C LYS A 232 10.10 6.32 19.79
N LEU A 233 10.07 7.60 19.40
CA LEU A 233 9.04 8.14 18.51
C LEU A 233 9.06 7.48 17.13
N VAL A 234 10.24 7.28 16.54
CA VAL A 234 10.42 6.59 15.26
C VAL A 234 9.83 5.19 15.30
N THR A 235 10.15 4.41 16.34
CA THR A 235 9.60 3.06 16.52
C THR A 235 8.08 3.07 16.71
N GLU A 236 7.56 3.95 17.57
CA GLU A 236 6.12 4.07 17.84
C GLU A 236 5.34 4.45 16.58
N TYR A 237 5.82 5.43 15.82
CA TYR A 237 5.17 5.89 14.60
C TYR A 237 5.23 4.85 13.48
N ALA A 238 6.36 4.16 13.30
CA ALA A 238 6.48 3.08 12.32
C ALA A 238 5.48 1.96 12.59
N LEU A 239 5.37 1.55 13.85
CA LEU A 239 4.43 0.53 14.30
C LEU A 239 2.98 0.97 14.10
N LYS A 240 2.65 2.22 14.48
CA LYS A 240 1.29 2.77 14.35
C LYS A 240 0.86 2.88 12.89
N LEU A 241 1.76 3.29 11.99
CA LEU A 241 1.50 3.34 10.55
C LEU A 241 1.29 1.94 9.96
N CYS A 242 2.18 0.98 10.25
CA CYS A 242 2.04 -0.37 9.71
C CYS A 242 0.76 -1.06 10.19
N ARG A 243 0.33 -0.83 11.44
CA ARG A 243 -0.95 -1.30 11.96
C ARG A 243 -2.14 -0.63 11.28
N ALA A 244 -2.11 0.69 11.15
CA ALA A 244 -3.20 1.42 10.52
C ALA A 244 -3.37 1.06 9.03
N LEU A 245 -2.27 0.75 8.34
CA LEU A 245 -2.26 0.37 6.93
C LEU A 245 -2.31 -1.15 6.73
N GLY A 246 -2.21 -1.97 7.79
CA GLY A 246 -2.27 -3.43 7.68
C GLY A 246 -1.12 -4.07 6.90
N TYR A 247 0.08 -3.49 6.93
CA TYR A 247 1.27 -4.11 6.32
C TYR A 247 2.02 -5.00 7.32
N ASP A 248 2.14 -6.28 7.01
CA ASP A 248 2.96 -7.25 7.75
C ASP A 248 4.43 -7.22 7.33
N MET A 249 4.75 -6.66 6.17
CA MET A 249 6.13 -6.49 5.71
C MET A 249 6.24 -5.13 5.05
N ASN A 250 6.95 -4.18 5.65
CA ASN A 250 7.03 -2.82 5.14
C ASN A 250 8.36 -2.17 5.53
N THR A 251 8.68 -1.05 4.86
CA THR A 251 9.63 -0.08 5.41
C THR A 251 8.98 1.28 5.61
N VAL A 252 9.37 1.95 6.68
CA VAL A 252 8.91 3.29 7.06
C VAL A 252 10.13 4.19 7.22
N GLU A 253 10.16 5.28 6.50
CA GLU A 253 11.25 6.25 6.45
C GLU A 253 10.86 7.54 7.14
N PHE A 254 11.78 8.06 7.94
CA PHE A 254 11.63 9.29 8.68
C PHE A 254 12.76 10.26 8.36
N ALA A 255 12.38 11.50 8.05
CA ALA A 255 13.25 12.66 8.10
C ALA A 255 13.13 13.28 9.49
N ILE A 256 14.23 13.40 10.22
CA ILE A 256 14.25 14.00 11.55
C ILE A 256 14.78 15.44 11.42
N LYS A 257 13.97 16.40 11.86
CA LYS A 257 14.30 17.82 11.89
C LYS A 257 13.89 18.40 13.25
N ASP A 258 14.79 19.10 13.93
CA ASP A 258 14.54 19.71 15.24
C ASP A 258 13.99 18.68 16.27
N GLY A 259 14.49 17.44 16.23
CA GLY A 259 14.04 16.33 17.08
C GLY A 259 12.67 15.73 16.70
N VAL A 260 12.01 16.20 15.64
CA VAL A 260 10.71 15.72 15.18
C VAL A 260 10.88 14.73 14.01
N PRO A 261 10.43 13.47 14.15
CA PRO A 261 10.48 12.50 13.06
C PRO A 261 9.25 12.64 12.14
N TYR A 262 9.46 13.19 10.96
CA TYR A 262 8.45 13.27 9.89
C TYR A 262 8.45 11.97 9.09
N ALA A 263 7.33 11.24 9.07
CA ALA A 263 7.17 10.09 8.19
C ALA A 263 7.10 10.56 6.75
N ILE A 264 7.98 10.11 5.86
CA ILE A 264 8.11 10.65 4.49
C ILE A 264 7.88 9.62 3.39
N ASP A 265 8.13 8.35 3.69
CA ASP A 265 7.80 7.22 2.85
C ASP A 265 7.48 6.02 3.74
N PHE A 266 6.36 5.35 3.54
CA PHE A 266 5.89 4.27 4.42
C PHE A 266 4.91 3.33 3.75
N THR A 267 4.86 3.37 2.42
CA THR A 267 4.07 2.47 1.58
C THR A 267 5.03 1.68 0.70
N ASN A 268 5.99 0.99 1.33
CA ASN A 268 6.98 0.14 0.67
C ASN A 268 6.82 -1.34 1.09
N PRO A 269 5.74 -2.01 0.65
CA PRO A 269 5.36 -3.36 1.07
C PRO A 269 6.20 -4.50 0.45
N ALA A 270 7.22 -4.18 -0.34
CA ALA A 270 8.25 -5.12 -0.79
C ALA A 270 9.65 -4.51 -0.58
N PRO A 271 10.10 -4.36 0.69
CA PRO A 271 11.35 -3.66 0.98
C PRO A 271 12.57 -4.34 0.37
N ASP A 272 13.63 -3.58 0.11
CA ASP A 272 14.94 -4.13 -0.26
C ASP A 272 15.53 -4.91 0.92
N PHE A 273 15.58 -6.24 0.79
CA PHE A 273 16.21 -7.15 1.75
C PHE A 273 17.53 -7.72 1.22
N ASP A 274 18.15 -7.09 0.23
CA ASP A 274 19.42 -7.58 -0.27
C ASP A 274 20.52 -7.47 0.80
N VAL A 275 21.35 -8.50 0.94
CA VAL A 275 22.47 -8.52 1.90
C VAL A 275 23.48 -7.40 1.66
N VAL A 276 23.68 -6.98 0.41
CA VAL A 276 24.59 -5.87 0.08
C VAL A 276 24.03 -4.55 0.61
N SER A 277 22.71 -4.39 0.53
CA SER A 277 21.99 -3.24 1.09
C SER A 277 21.96 -3.31 2.61
N LEU A 278 21.39 -4.37 3.19
CA LEU A 278 21.19 -4.50 4.64
C LEU A 278 22.47 -4.77 5.42
N THR A 279 23.59 -5.05 4.75
CA THR A 279 24.84 -5.54 5.34
C THR A 279 24.66 -6.91 6.03
N GLU A 280 25.78 -7.59 6.27
CA GLU A 280 25.78 -8.83 7.06
C GLU A 280 25.27 -8.63 8.50
N HIS A 281 25.20 -7.39 8.98
CA HIS A 281 24.73 -7.07 10.32
C HIS A 281 23.19 -7.14 10.44
N TYR A 282 22.44 -6.51 9.51
CA TYR A 282 20.97 -6.49 9.58
C TYR A 282 20.31 -7.63 8.80
N PHE A 283 20.99 -8.19 7.80
CA PHE A 283 20.43 -9.26 6.96
C PHE A 283 19.94 -10.49 7.74
N PRO A 284 20.69 -11.04 8.72
CA PRO A 284 20.22 -12.18 9.51
C PRO A 284 18.94 -11.85 10.31
N TRP A 285 18.76 -10.60 10.73
CA TRP A 285 17.57 -10.20 11.49
C TRP A 285 16.31 -10.34 10.63
N VAL A 286 16.32 -9.83 9.40
CA VAL A 286 15.14 -9.91 8.51
C VAL A 286 14.83 -11.35 8.10
N VAL A 287 15.84 -12.19 7.88
CA VAL A 287 15.66 -13.62 7.56
C VAL A 287 14.99 -14.34 8.74
N ASN A 288 15.52 -14.17 9.95
CA ASN A 288 15.01 -14.86 11.13
C ASN A 288 13.59 -14.40 11.51
N LYS A 289 13.34 -13.09 11.49
CA LYS A 289 12.03 -12.53 11.87
C LYS A 289 10.94 -12.83 10.86
N MET A 290 11.25 -12.84 9.56
CA MET A 290 10.30 -13.33 8.57
C MET A 290 10.03 -14.83 8.74
N ALA A 291 11.04 -15.65 9.05
CA ALA A 291 10.86 -17.07 9.31
C ALA A 291 9.95 -17.31 10.54
N ASP A 292 10.18 -16.58 11.64
CA ASP A 292 9.29 -16.61 12.83
C ASP A 292 7.84 -16.30 12.43
N LEU A 293 7.64 -15.15 11.77
CA LEU A 293 6.34 -14.66 11.35
C LEU A 293 5.60 -15.68 10.47
N CYS A 294 6.24 -16.18 9.41
CA CYS A 294 5.59 -17.06 8.45
C CYS A 294 5.33 -18.47 9.03
N ILE A 295 6.22 -18.99 9.88
CA ILE A 295 5.99 -20.27 10.57
C ILE A 295 4.79 -20.14 11.52
N ASP A 296 4.72 -19.08 12.31
CA ASP A 296 3.62 -18.88 13.25
C ASP A 296 2.27 -18.67 12.55
N LEU A 297 2.25 -17.95 11.42
CA LEU A 297 1.07 -17.82 10.57
C LEU A 297 0.67 -19.16 9.96
N ALA A 298 1.63 -19.92 9.40
CA ALA A 298 1.36 -21.23 8.82
C ALA A 298 0.78 -22.20 9.86
N LEU A 299 1.35 -22.23 11.06
CA LEU A 299 0.89 -23.09 12.15
C LEU A 299 -0.39 -22.58 12.84
N GLY A 300 -0.85 -21.37 12.53
CA GLY A 300 -2.02 -20.74 13.15
C GLY A 300 -1.79 -20.27 14.58
N LYS A 301 -0.53 -20.15 15.00
CA LYS A 301 -0.12 -19.54 16.28
C LYS A 301 -0.29 -18.02 16.23
N ARG A 302 -0.17 -17.44 15.04
CA ARG A 302 -0.48 -16.06 14.72
C ARG A 302 -1.61 -16.01 13.70
N LYS A 303 -2.44 -14.97 13.77
CA LYS A 303 -3.45 -14.67 12.74
C LYS A 303 -3.13 -13.32 12.13
N GLN A 304 -3.18 -13.24 10.80
CA GLN A 304 -3.17 -11.97 10.08
C GLN A 304 -4.52 -11.28 10.33
N GLU A 305 -4.49 -9.99 10.62
CA GLU A 305 -5.72 -9.19 10.66
C GLU A 305 -6.31 -9.13 9.25
N LYS A 306 -7.55 -9.62 9.09
CA LYS A 306 -8.20 -9.67 7.79
C LYS A 306 -8.85 -8.32 7.50
N VAL A 307 -8.61 -7.79 6.30
CA VAL A 307 -9.51 -6.80 5.71
C VAL A 307 -10.84 -7.53 5.46
N GLU A 308 -11.89 -7.20 6.22
CA GLU A 308 -13.22 -7.80 6.04
C GLU A 308 -13.77 -7.45 4.65
N ALA A 309 -13.70 -8.42 3.74
CA ALA A 309 -14.32 -8.24 2.45
C ALA A 309 -15.81 -8.54 2.56
N ARG A 310 -16.65 -7.80 1.84
CA ARG A 310 -18.12 -7.98 1.91
C ARG A 310 -18.57 -9.41 1.58
N TRP A 311 -17.83 -10.10 0.72
CA TRP A 311 -18.14 -11.48 0.34
C TRP A 311 -17.85 -12.49 1.44
N ASP A 312 -16.98 -12.20 2.41
CA ASP A 312 -16.64 -13.14 3.49
C ASP A 312 -17.91 -13.57 4.23
N ARG A 313 -18.80 -12.64 4.53
CA ARG A 313 -20.10 -12.92 5.17
C ARG A 313 -21.02 -13.80 4.33
N LEU A 314 -20.98 -13.69 3.00
CA LEU A 314 -21.81 -14.49 2.10
C LEU A 314 -21.24 -15.91 1.93
N LEU A 315 -19.91 -16.04 1.84
CA LEU A 315 -19.23 -17.32 1.68
C LEU A 315 -19.25 -18.12 3.00
N GLU A 316 -19.10 -17.46 4.15
CA GLU A 316 -19.26 -18.07 5.48
C GLU A 316 -20.69 -18.52 5.75
N ALA A 317 -21.70 -17.85 5.16
CA ALA A 317 -23.10 -18.26 5.22
C ALA A 317 -23.41 -19.56 4.44
N GLY A 318 -22.40 -20.18 3.81
CA GLY A 318 -22.54 -21.50 3.18
C GLY A 318 -23.28 -21.47 1.84
N MET A 319 -23.22 -20.35 1.10
CA MET A 319 -23.69 -20.31 -0.28
C MET A 319 -22.78 -21.20 -1.14
N LEU A 320 -23.21 -22.45 -1.35
CA LEU A 320 -22.48 -23.43 -2.16
C LEU A 320 -22.43 -22.97 -3.63
N PRO A 321 -21.34 -23.28 -4.35
CA PRO A 321 -21.29 -23.10 -5.80
C PRO A 321 -22.46 -23.81 -6.47
N ILE A 322 -23.00 -23.21 -7.54
CA ILE A 322 -24.03 -23.83 -8.36
C ILE A 322 -23.45 -25.11 -8.97
N GLY A 323 -23.87 -26.27 -8.47
CA GLY A 323 -23.47 -27.61 -8.95
C GLY A 323 -22.47 -28.40 -8.10
N GLY A 324 -22.06 -27.92 -6.91
CA GLY A 324 -21.18 -28.68 -6.01
C GLY A 324 -21.98 -29.54 -5.02
N GLU A 325 -21.79 -30.87 -5.04
CA GLU A 325 -22.23 -31.72 -3.94
C GLU A 325 -21.54 -31.28 -2.63
N ALA A 326 -22.34 -31.04 -1.59
CA ALA A 326 -21.83 -30.69 -0.28
C ALA A 326 -20.94 -31.82 0.24
N ALA A 327 -19.66 -31.52 0.53
CA ALA A 327 -18.80 -32.44 1.25
C ALA A 327 -19.47 -32.84 2.58
N PRO A 328 -19.43 -34.12 2.99
CA PRO A 328 -20.18 -34.59 4.15
C PRO A 328 -19.66 -33.92 5.43
N LYS A 329 -20.53 -33.10 6.05
CA LYS A 329 -20.26 -32.53 7.38
C LYS A 329 -20.25 -33.67 8.40
N ALA A 330 -19.12 -33.85 9.09
CA ALA A 330 -19.05 -34.71 10.26
C ALA A 330 -20.03 -34.19 11.33
N SER A 331 -21.05 -34.99 11.67
CA SER A 331 -22.06 -34.61 12.65
C SER A 331 -21.47 -34.59 14.05
N THR A 332 -21.44 -33.42 14.70
CA THR A 332 -21.30 -33.33 16.15
C THR A 332 -22.69 -33.19 16.75
N SER A 333 -23.13 -34.23 17.46
CA SER A 333 -24.41 -34.25 18.16
C SER A 333 -24.37 -33.38 19.41
N SER A 334 -24.88 -32.16 19.33
CA SER A 334 -25.17 -31.33 20.52
C SER A 334 -26.59 -31.65 21.03
N ARG A 335 -26.65 -32.39 22.13
CA ARG A 335 -27.87 -32.69 22.88
C ARG A 335 -28.36 -31.42 23.60
N ARG A 336 -29.39 -30.76 23.06
CA ARG A 336 -30.04 -29.59 23.69
C ARG A 336 -31.07 -30.07 24.71
N LYS A 337 -30.89 -29.72 26.00
CA LYS A 337 -31.93 -29.86 27.03
C LYS A 337 -33.02 -28.81 26.82
N SER A 338 -34.27 -29.27 26.86
CA SER A 338 -35.50 -28.48 26.82
C SER A 338 -35.67 -27.65 28.09
N ALA A 339 -35.97 -26.36 27.93
CA ALA A 339 -36.60 -25.54 28.96
C ALA A 339 -38.00 -25.15 28.46
N THR A 340 -38.98 -25.47 29.28
CA THR A 340 -40.42 -25.29 29.09
C THR A 340 -40.83 -23.82 29.16
N ALA A 341 -41.87 -23.51 28.39
CA ALA A 341 -42.53 -22.21 28.28
C ALA A 341 -43.51 -21.95 29.44
N GLU A 342 -43.72 -20.67 29.75
CA GLU A 342 -45.00 -20.16 30.23
C GLU A 342 -45.21 -18.70 29.76
N ALA A 343 -46.47 -18.34 29.54
CA ALA A 343 -46.98 -17.33 28.61
C ALA A 343 -47.23 -15.93 29.26
N SER A 344 -46.95 -14.82 28.55
CA SER A 344 -47.86 -13.81 27.94
C SER A 344 -48.71 -12.91 28.90
N PRO A 345 -49.21 -11.73 28.46
CA PRO A 345 -48.75 -10.76 27.44
C PRO A 345 -48.84 -9.27 27.91
N GLU A 346 -48.22 -8.33 27.18
CA GLU A 346 -48.78 -6.97 27.00
C GLU A 346 -48.08 -6.22 25.85
N THR A 347 -48.87 -5.60 24.98
CA THR A 347 -48.51 -4.68 23.87
C THR A 347 -49.59 -3.60 23.81
N PRO A 348 -49.48 -2.51 23.02
CA PRO A 348 -48.30 -1.85 22.42
C PRO A 348 -48.34 -0.30 22.56
N ALA A 349 -47.25 0.43 22.29
CA ALA A 349 -47.34 1.80 21.75
C ALA A 349 -46.04 2.30 21.10
N ALA A 350 -46.14 2.63 19.83
CA ALA A 350 -45.39 3.68 19.11
C ALA A 350 -46.44 4.41 18.23
N PRO A 351 -46.16 5.53 17.53
CA PRO A 351 -44.93 6.33 17.42
C PRO A 351 -45.19 7.86 17.49
N ALA A 352 -44.15 8.70 17.46
CA ALA A 352 -44.30 10.10 17.05
C ALA A 352 -43.15 10.57 16.15
N LYS A 353 -43.48 10.79 14.88
CA LYS A 353 -42.69 11.54 13.89
C LYS A 353 -42.83 13.03 14.19
N SER A 354 -41.73 13.78 14.11
CA SER A 354 -41.76 15.24 13.96
C SER A 354 -41.04 15.63 12.67
N ARG A 355 -41.85 15.98 11.67
CA ARG A 355 -41.49 16.79 10.50
C ARG A 355 -41.29 18.23 10.96
N ARG A 356 -40.23 18.90 10.51
CA ARG A 356 -40.31 20.33 10.22
C ARG A 356 -39.62 20.63 8.90
N ALA A 357 -40.41 21.22 8.01
CA ALA A 357 -40.03 21.65 6.68
C ALA A 357 -39.58 23.12 6.70
N SER A 358 -38.87 23.44 5.62
CA SER A 358 -38.84 24.70 4.86
C SER A 358 -38.37 26.00 5.54
N LYS A 359 -37.32 26.58 4.93
CA LYS A 359 -37.49 27.81 4.15
C LYS A 359 -36.38 27.94 3.10
N ALA A 360 -36.81 28.01 1.85
CA ALA A 360 -36.07 28.52 0.71
C ALA A 360 -36.32 30.04 0.59
N ALA A 361 -35.31 30.77 0.12
CA ALA A 361 -35.38 32.02 -0.60
C ALA A 361 -34.16 31.97 -1.56
N GLU A 362 -34.32 31.82 -2.89
CA GLU A 362 -34.56 32.90 -3.87
C GLU A 362 -33.76 34.18 -3.59
N ALA A 363 -33.13 34.88 -4.53
CA ALA A 363 -32.68 34.71 -5.91
C ALA A 363 -31.96 36.05 -6.22
N SER A 364 -30.93 36.06 -7.08
CA SER A 364 -30.46 37.24 -7.84
C SER A 364 -29.10 36.91 -8.49
N THR A 365 -29.04 36.29 -9.67
CA THR A 365 -28.92 36.93 -11.02
C THR A 365 -28.02 38.17 -11.10
N ALA A 366 -26.84 38.03 -11.71
CA ALA A 366 -26.25 39.03 -12.61
C ALA A 366 -25.04 38.43 -13.38
N GLU A 367 -25.27 37.99 -14.63
CA GLU A 367 -24.23 38.01 -15.67
C GLU A 367 -24.11 39.44 -16.23
N PRO A 368 -22.96 39.79 -16.86
CA PRO A 368 -23.09 39.99 -18.30
C PRO A 368 -21.90 39.55 -19.17
N LYS A 369 -22.29 38.98 -20.33
CA LYS A 369 -21.81 39.27 -21.69
C LYS A 369 -20.43 38.77 -22.16
N LYS A 370 -20.55 37.72 -22.98
CA LYS A 370 -19.75 37.39 -24.17
C LYS A 370 -19.23 38.60 -24.94
N ARG A 371 -17.96 38.54 -25.37
CA ARG A 371 -17.46 39.23 -26.55
C ARG A 371 -16.63 38.27 -27.41
N ASN A 372 -17.19 37.93 -28.58
CA ASN A 372 -16.49 37.27 -29.68
C ASN A 372 -15.38 38.17 -30.24
N ARG A 373 -14.24 37.58 -30.60
CA ARG A 373 -13.48 37.98 -31.81
C ARG A 373 -12.78 36.76 -32.42
N LYS A 374 -12.98 36.64 -33.74
CA LYS A 374 -12.49 35.62 -34.67
C LYS A 374 -11.01 35.81 -35.03
N LYS A 375 -10.37 34.67 -35.31
CA LYS A 375 -9.38 34.33 -36.37
C LYS A 375 -8.11 35.19 -36.50
N THR A 376 -6.94 34.53 -36.57
CA THR A 376 -6.21 34.35 -37.85
C THR A 376 -5.35 33.09 -37.79
N GLU A 377 -5.49 32.25 -38.82
CA GLU A 377 -4.65 31.09 -39.15
C GLU A 377 -3.27 31.55 -39.66
N GLN A 378 -2.19 30.86 -39.31
CA GLN A 378 -1.11 30.62 -40.28
C GLN A 378 -0.35 29.33 -39.97
N SER A 379 -0.50 28.43 -40.91
CA SER A 379 0.20 27.17 -41.16
C SER A 379 1.68 27.37 -41.47
N ALA A 380 2.52 26.47 -40.96
CA ALA A 380 3.68 25.98 -41.69
C ALA A 380 3.90 24.51 -41.33
N GLU A 381 3.88 23.70 -42.37
CA GLU A 381 3.99 22.24 -42.38
C GLU A 381 5.39 21.85 -42.87
N VAL A 382 5.71 20.57 -42.67
CA VAL A 382 6.74 19.74 -43.35
C VAL A 382 8.13 19.67 -42.72
N GLY A 383 8.52 18.44 -42.34
CA GLY A 383 9.90 18.09 -42.04
C GLY A 383 10.09 16.73 -41.38
N ALA A 384 9.96 15.65 -42.14
CA ALA A 384 9.87 14.27 -41.67
C ALA A 384 11.21 13.60 -41.28
N LEU A 385 11.06 12.46 -40.57
CA LEU A 385 11.85 11.20 -40.60
C LEU A 385 13.03 10.98 -39.63
N ASN A 386 12.75 10.06 -38.69
CA ASN A 386 13.53 8.88 -38.25
C ASN A 386 15.05 8.86 -38.45
N THR A 387 15.78 8.55 -37.36
CA THR A 387 16.61 7.33 -37.22
C THR A 387 17.10 7.13 -35.78
N ASP A 388 16.94 5.89 -35.33
CA ASP A 388 17.81 5.10 -34.44
C ASP A 388 18.03 5.50 -32.97
N SER A 389 17.21 4.85 -32.15
CA SER A 389 17.63 4.22 -30.90
C SER A 389 18.82 3.28 -31.11
N ASP A 390 19.90 3.50 -30.36
CA ASP A 390 20.79 2.42 -29.95
C ASP A 390 21.40 2.67 -28.57
N GLN A 391 21.13 1.70 -27.70
CA GLN A 391 21.94 1.15 -26.61
C GLN A 391 23.07 2.00 -26.00
N VAL A 392 23.02 2.23 -24.68
CA VAL A 392 24.05 1.71 -23.76
C VAL A 392 23.41 1.39 -22.41
N SER A 393 23.46 0.09 -22.08
CA SER A 393 23.24 -0.51 -20.77
C SER A 393 24.37 -0.20 -19.79
N SER A 394 24.06 0.21 -18.57
CA SER A 394 24.88 0.04 -17.35
C SER A 394 23.97 0.12 -16.13
#